data_AF-A0A9E3A4T3-F1
#
_entry.id   AF-A0A9E3A4T3-F1
#
_cell.length_a   1.000
_cell.length_b   1.000
_cell.length_c   1.000
_cell.angle_alpha   90.00
_cell.angle_beta   90.00
_cell.angle_gamma   90.00
#
_symmetry.space_group_name_H-M   'P 1'
#
loop_
_entity.id
_entity.type
_entity.pdbx_description
1 polymer ?
#
loop_
_entity_poly.entity_id
_entity_poly.type
_entity_poly.pdbx_seq_one_letter_code
_entity_poly.pdbx_strand_id
1 'polypeptide(L)'
;MSARRFARVALAFLTSLVSTAAHAGLAPDPSTTPEPVVQVYGARTLGVKGIFGVHTWIAVKPANAVSWTVYEIIGWRLRWSDSALVIRNRQPDAPWFGAEVELYADKRGTGVEELIAKIDKAAHDYPYANTYTLWPGPNSNTFTAWIARAVPELRVDLPPTAIGKDFIGATNFVSTAPSGTGFQFTVAGLFGVVASPVDGFELNLLGLNFGASGSGLKLPMVGRVGLPHVFEAAAAKQ
;
A
#
# COMPACT_ATOMS: atom_id res chain seq x y z
N MET A 1 -11.73 -35.31 -39.84
CA MET A 1 -11.82 -33.88 -39.46
C MET A 1 -12.09 -33.82 -37.95
N SER A 2 -11.06 -34.00 -37.12
CA SER A 2 -10.23 -32.98 -36.45
C SER A 2 -11.07 -32.11 -35.49
N ALA A 3 -11.12 -32.38 -34.19
CA ALA A 3 -10.03 -32.23 -33.21
C ALA A 3 -9.30 -30.89 -33.37
N ARG A 4 -9.88 -29.81 -32.80
CA ARG A 4 -9.24 -28.54 -32.40
C ARG A 4 -10.34 -27.53 -32.02
N ARG A 5 -10.61 -27.39 -30.72
CA ARG A 5 -11.08 -26.15 -30.03
C ARG A 5 -11.42 -26.34 -28.54
N PHE A 6 -11.26 -27.55 -27.97
CA PHE A 6 -11.18 -27.77 -26.53
C PHE A 6 -9.73 -27.95 -26.09
N ALA A 7 -8.93 -26.87 -26.09
CA ALA A 7 -7.58 -26.88 -25.51
C ALA A 7 -7.02 -25.47 -25.35
N ARG A 8 -7.54 -24.67 -24.40
CA ARG A 8 -6.82 -23.54 -23.78
C ARG A 8 -7.34 -23.23 -22.36
N VAL A 9 -7.56 -24.27 -21.55
CA VAL A 9 -7.74 -24.14 -20.09
C VAL A 9 -7.05 -25.34 -19.43
N ALA A 10 -5.71 -25.35 -19.41
CA ALA A 10 -4.89 -26.24 -18.59
C ALA A 10 -3.40 -25.97 -18.85
N LEU A 11 -2.80 -25.09 -18.05
CA LEU A 11 -1.37 -24.99 -17.64
C LEU A 11 -1.19 -23.55 -17.11
N ALA A 12 -0.89 -23.25 -15.86
CA ALA A 12 -0.12 -23.99 -14.88
C ALA A 12 -0.74 -23.85 -13.48
N PHE A 13 -1.33 -24.94 -12.99
CA PHE A 13 -1.42 -25.26 -11.57
C PHE A 13 -0.64 -26.55 -11.42
N LEU A 14 0.59 -26.47 -10.91
CA LEU A 14 1.26 -27.46 -10.05
C LEU A 14 2.76 -27.12 -9.97
N THR A 15 3.11 -26.38 -8.93
CA THR A 15 4.25 -26.67 -8.05
C THR A 15 3.96 -25.96 -6.73
N SER A 16 3.08 -26.57 -5.93
CA SER A 16 3.07 -26.32 -4.49
C SER A 16 4.30 -26.99 -3.90
N LEU A 17 5.46 -26.36 -4.04
CA LEU A 17 6.39 -26.41 -2.92
C LEU A 17 5.71 -25.61 -1.82
N VAL A 18 5.53 -26.23 -0.66
CA VAL A 18 5.37 -25.50 0.59
C VAL A 18 6.69 -24.76 0.80
N SER A 19 6.88 -23.64 0.10
CA SER A 19 7.64 -22.55 0.65
C SER A 19 6.76 -22.03 1.77
N THR A 20 7.02 -22.46 3.00
CA THR A 20 6.87 -21.55 4.13
C THR A 20 7.73 -20.35 3.77
N ALA A 21 7.15 -19.38 3.05
CA ALA A 21 7.81 -18.13 2.80
C ALA A 21 8.14 -17.62 4.19
N ALA A 22 9.43 -17.62 4.55
CA ALA A 22 9.85 -17.15 5.85
C ALA A 22 9.30 -15.73 5.98
N HIS A 23 8.45 -15.51 6.99
CA HIS A 23 7.92 -14.19 7.29
C HIS A 23 9.10 -13.23 7.46
N ALA A 24 8.98 -12.00 6.97
CA ALA A 24 10.07 -11.04 7.06
C ALA A 24 10.47 -10.70 8.50
N GLY A 25 9.63 -11.06 9.49
CA GLY A 25 9.87 -10.79 10.91
C GLY A 25 9.60 -9.34 11.27
N LEU A 26 8.90 -8.61 10.39
CA LEU A 26 8.56 -7.20 10.55
C LEU A 26 7.29 -7.04 11.40
N ALA A 27 6.36 -7.99 11.27
CA ALA A 27 5.12 -8.00 12.04
C ALA A 27 5.36 -8.65 13.40
N PRO A 28 5.12 -7.96 14.53
CA PRO A 28 5.22 -8.59 15.84
C PRO A 28 4.18 -9.71 15.98
N ASP A 29 4.53 -10.75 16.75
CA ASP A 29 3.62 -11.87 17.03
C ASP A 29 2.41 -11.36 17.82
N PRO A 30 1.17 -11.50 17.29
CA PRO A 30 -0.02 -11.04 17.97
C PRO A 30 -0.22 -11.66 19.36
N SER A 31 0.28 -12.87 19.59
CA SER A 31 0.11 -13.60 20.85
C SER A 31 0.97 -13.06 21.99
N THR A 32 2.07 -12.37 21.68
CA THR A 32 3.01 -11.82 22.67
C THR A 32 3.04 -10.30 22.70
N THR A 33 2.23 -9.64 21.87
CA THR A 33 2.14 -8.19 21.73
C THR A 33 0.76 -7.72 22.18
N PRO A 34 0.55 -7.31 23.45
CA PRO A 34 -0.78 -6.91 23.92
C PRO A 34 -1.24 -5.56 23.37
N GLU A 35 -0.32 -4.67 23.00
CA GLU A 35 -0.65 -3.34 22.48
C GLU A 35 -1.25 -3.38 21.07
N PRO A 36 -2.07 -2.39 20.70
CA PRO A 36 -2.55 -2.23 19.33
C PRO A 36 -1.41 -1.83 18.38
N VAL A 37 -1.46 -2.31 17.14
CA VAL A 37 -0.46 -2.06 16.09
C VAL A 37 -1.13 -1.74 14.76
N VAL A 38 -0.57 -0.75 14.04
CA VAL A 38 -0.84 -0.48 12.63
C VAL A 38 0.47 -0.49 11.87
N GLN A 39 0.52 -1.25 10.77
CA GLN A 39 1.66 -1.29 9.86
C GLN A 39 1.21 -1.07 8.41
N VAL A 40 1.99 -0.32 7.65
CA VAL A 40 1.76 -0.09 6.22
C VAL A 40 2.90 -0.70 5.44
N TYR A 41 2.58 -1.46 4.40
CA TYR A 41 3.54 -2.26 3.67
C TYR A 41 3.48 -2.00 2.17
N GLY A 42 4.57 -2.38 1.49
CA GLY A 42 4.54 -2.62 0.07
C GLY A 42 5.56 -3.66 -0.37
N ALA A 43 5.34 -4.22 -1.54
CA ALA A 43 6.26 -5.16 -2.18
C ALA A 43 6.22 -4.98 -3.69
N ARG A 44 7.33 -5.28 -4.36
CA ARG A 44 7.43 -5.19 -5.82
C ARG A 44 6.40 -6.10 -6.50
N THR A 45 5.74 -5.59 -7.53
CA THR A 45 4.79 -6.40 -8.32
C THR A 45 5.52 -7.41 -9.21
N LEU A 46 4.81 -8.45 -9.66
CA LEU A 46 5.41 -9.51 -10.48
C LEU A 46 5.86 -9.04 -11.87
N GLY A 47 6.99 -9.61 -12.31
CA GLY A 47 7.52 -9.45 -13.66
C GLY A 47 7.98 -8.01 -13.96
N VAL A 48 7.86 -7.60 -15.23
CA VAL A 48 8.29 -6.26 -15.67
C VAL A 48 7.58 -5.12 -14.96
N LYS A 49 6.39 -5.36 -14.41
CA LYS A 49 5.65 -4.36 -13.61
C LYS A 49 6.40 -4.02 -12.32
N GLY A 50 7.12 -4.98 -11.74
CA GLY A 50 7.91 -4.78 -10.52
C GLY A 50 9.01 -3.74 -10.68
N ILE A 51 9.53 -3.55 -11.90
CA ILE A 51 10.50 -2.50 -12.19
C ILE A 51 9.90 -1.13 -11.86
N PHE A 52 8.62 -0.93 -12.17
CA PHE A 52 7.94 0.35 -12.05
C PHE A 52 7.14 0.49 -10.75
N GLY A 53 6.49 -0.59 -10.32
CA GLY A 53 5.37 -0.53 -9.38
C GLY A 53 5.50 -1.48 -8.20
N VAL A 54 5.14 -0.98 -7.02
CA VAL A 54 4.83 -1.79 -5.83
C VAL A 54 3.31 -2.00 -5.70
N HIS A 55 2.94 -3.05 -4.96
CA HIS A 55 1.60 -3.26 -4.41
C HIS A 55 1.65 -2.93 -2.92
N THR A 56 0.74 -2.08 -2.46
CA THR A 56 0.66 -1.65 -1.05
C THR A 56 -0.55 -2.21 -0.33
N TRP A 57 -0.43 -2.37 0.99
CA TRP A 57 -1.52 -2.76 1.88
C TRP A 57 -1.34 -2.19 3.28
N ILE A 58 -2.40 -2.22 4.07
CA ILE A 58 -2.41 -1.77 5.47
C ILE A 58 -2.81 -2.96 6.34
N ALA A 59 -2.09 -3.15 7.44
CA ALA A 59 -2.37 -4.18 8.43
C ALA A 59 -2.65 -3.54 9.79
N VAL A 60 -3.64 -4.07 10.48
CA VAL A 60 -3.99 -3.64 11.83
C VAL A 60 -4.10 -4.84 12.76
N LYS A 61 -3.76 -4.64 14.02
CA LYS A 61 -3.94 -5.59 15.10
C LYS A 61 -4.43 -4.80 16.32
N PRO A 62 -5.73 -4.88 16.67
CA PRO A 62 -6.24 -4.28 17.90
C PRO A 62 -5.53 -4.83 19.15
N ALA A 63 -5.69 -4.13 20.28
CA ALA A 63 -5.16 -4.54 21.57
C ALA A 63 -5.65 -5.95 21.91
N ASN A 64 -4.72 -6.79 22.37
CA ASN A 64 -4.96 -8.20 22.71
C ASN A 64 -5.52 -9.07 21.57
N ALA A 65 -5.59 -8.57 20.33
CA ALA A 65 -6.04 -9.37 19.21
C ALA A 65 -5.01 -10.45 18.88
N VAL A 66 -5.48 -11.68 18.62
CA VAL A 66 -4.65 -12.85 18.31
C VAL A 66 -4.34 -12.99 16.81
N SER A 67 -4.78 -12.04 15.98
CA SER A 67 -4.55 -12.04 14.55
C SER A 67 -4.54 -10.63 13.97
N TRP A 68 -3.89 -10.48 12.83
CA TRP A 68 -3.87 -9.28 12.01
C TRP A 68 -5.06 -9.25 11.07
N THR A 69 -5.65 -8.06 10.86
CA THR A 69 -6.56 -7.78 9.75
C THR A 69 -5.80 -6.97 8.69
N VAL A 70 -5.85 -7.41 7.44
CA VAL A 70 -5.21 -6.72 6.30
C VAL A 70 -6.25 -6.16 5.35
N TYR A 71 -6.04 -4.90 4.96
CA TYR A 71 -6.82 -4.15 3.99
C TYR A 71 -5.99 -3.92 2.72
N GLU A 72 -6.51 -4.36 1.57
CA GLU A 72 -5.82 -4.20 0.29
C GLU A 72 -6.79 -4.20 -0.91
N ILE A 73 -6.34 -3.65 -2.04
CA ILE A 73 -7.06 -3.71 -3.32
C ILE A 73 -6.42 -4.77 -4.22
N ILE A 74 -7.18 -5.79 -4.59
CA ILE A 74 -6.75 -6.86 -5.49
C ILE A 74 -7.55 -6.81 -6.79
N GLY A 75 -7.00 -6.16 -7.81
CA GLY A 75 -7.72 -5.84 -9.05
C GLY A 75 -8.27 -7.05 -9.83
N TRP A 76 -7.56 -8.19 -9.85
CA TRP A 76 -8.05 -9.37 -10.58
C TRP A 76 -9.26 -10.03 -9.92
N ARG A 77 -9.56 -9.72 -8.66
CA ARG A 77 -10.75 -10.20 -7.96
C ARG A 77 -12.05 -9.74 -8.63
N LEU A 78 -12.02 -8.59 -9.32
CA LEU A 78 -13.16 -8.08 -10.09
C LEU A 78 -13.62 -8.99 -11.24
N ARG A 79 -12.84 -10.03 -11.59
CA ARG A 79 -13.26 -11.06 -12.56
C ARG A 79 -14.29 -12.04 -11.98
N TRP A 80 -14.46 -12.08 -10.66
CA TRP A 80 -15.33 -13.03 -9.95
C TRP A 80 -15.93 -12.48 -8.64
N SER A 81 -15.85 -11.17 -8.39
CA SER A 81 -16.48 -10.50 -7.26
C SER A 81 -16.74 -9.02 -7.59
N ASP A 82 -17.75 -8.43 -6.95
CA ASP A 82 -18.13 -7.02 -7.18
C ASP A 82 -17.21 -6.00 -6.50
N SER A 83 -16.20 -6.46 -5.76
CA SER A 83 -15.25 -5.60 -5.06
C SER A 83 -13.80 -6.06 -5.22
N ALA A 84 -12.91 -5.12 -5.47
CA ALA A 84 -11.47 -5.28 -5.40
C ALA A 84 -10.96 -5.12 -3.97
N LEU A 85 -11.72 -4.50 -3.07
CA LEU A 85 -11.37 -4.38 -1.65
C LEU A 85 -11.42 -5.75 -0.98
N VAL A 86 -10.33 -6.08 -0.31
CA VAL A 86 -10.15 -7.28 0.48
C VAL A 86 -9.81 -6.88 1.90
N ILE A 87 -10.65 -7.32 2.83
CA ILE A 87 -10.42 -7.22 4.28
C ILE A 87 -10.41 -8.65 4.80
N ARG A 88 -9.27 -9.10 5.33
CA ARG A 88 -9.11 -10.50 5.76
C ARG A 88 -8.05 -10.65 6.83
N ASN A 89 -8.17 -11.73 7.60
CA ASN A 89 -7.14 -12.11 8.54
C ASN A 89 -6.00 -12.84 7.81
N ARG A 90 -4.78 -12.31 7.88
CA ARG A 90 -3.55 -12.95 7.38
C ARG A 90 -2.31 -12.36 8.04
N GLN A 91 -1.21 -13.12 8.03
CA GLN A 91 0.09 -12.53 8.37
C GLN A 91 0.45 -11.43 7.36
N PRO A 92 0.78 -10.22 7.83
CA PRO A 92 0.87 -9.06 6.94
C PRO A 92 2.23 -8.94 6.24
N ASP A 93 3.29 -9.50 6.80
CA ASP A 93 4.67 -9.47 6.29
C ASP A 93 5.06 -10.71 5.47
N ALA A 94 4.07 -11.51 5.07
CA ALA A 94 4.25 -12.58 4.11
C ALA A 94 4.63 -12.01 2.71
N PRO A 95 5.63 -12.58 2.02
CA PRO A 95 6.05 -12.13 0.70
C PRO A 95 4.91 -12.03 -0.31
N TRP A 96 4.88 -10.93 -1.08
CA TRP A 96 3.88 -10.73 -2.11
C TRP A 96 4.34 -11.40 -3.41
N PHE A 97 3.83 -12.60 -3.69
CA PHE A 97 4.25 -13.44 -4.82
C PHE A 97 5.78 -13.64 -4.89
N GLY A 98 6.42 -13.82 -3.73
CA GLY A 98 7.86 -14.02 -3.60
C GLY A 98 8.69 -12.73 -3.61
N ALA A 99 8.06 -11.56 -3.79
CA ALA A 99 8.73 -10.29 -3.58
C ALA A 99 8.87 -9.98 -2.08
N GLU A 100 10.04 -9.50 -1.70
CA GLU A 100 10.33 -9.02 -0.35
C GLU A 100 9.40 -7.87 0.04
N VAL A 101 8.98 -7.86 1.30
CA VAL A 101 8.07 -6.87 1.86
C VAL A 101 8.88 -5.76 2.52
N GLU A 102 8.52 -4.52 2.23
CA GLU A 102 9.04 -3.32 2.86
C GLU A 102 7.98 -2.71 3.78
N LEU A 103 8.42 -2.17 4.91
CA LEU A 103 7.59 -1.45 5.87
C LEU A 103 7.68 0.06 5.62
N TYR A 104 6.54 0.74 5.52
CA TYR A 104 6.44 2.19 5.25
C TYR A 104 5.97 3.01 6.45
N ALA A 105 5.23 2.38 7.38
CA ALA A 105 4.88 2.98 8.66
C ALA A 105 4.66 1.89 9.72
N ASP A 106 4.96 2.23 10.97
CA ASP A 106 4.74 1.37 12.14
C ASP A 106 4.26 2.23 13.32
N LYS A 107 3.03 2.01 13.77
CA LYS A 107 2.41 2.69 14.91
C LYS A 107 2.00 1.66 15.94
N ARG A 108 2.46 1.83 17.18
CA ARG A 108 2.17 0.92 18.30
C ARG A 108 1.76 1.69 19.55
N GLY A 109 0.91 1.07 20.38
CA GLY A 109 0.59 1.60 21.70
C GLY A 109 -0.49 2.69 21.72
N THR A 110 -0.32 3.69 22.58
CA THR A 110 -1.35 4.70 22.89
C THR A 110 -1.83 5.43 21.63
N GLY A 111 -3.16 5.59 21.51
CA GLY A 111 -3.80 6.25 20.37
C GLY A 111 -3.97 5.38 19.11
N VAL A 112 -3.31 4.22 19.02
CA VAL A 112 -3.37 3.38 17.82
C VAL A 112 -4.73 2.75 17.59
N GLU A 113 -5.49 2.42 18.64
CA GLU A 113 -6.89 1.95 18.49
C GLU A 113 -7.76 2.95 17.71
N GLU A 114 -7.58 4.25 17.96
CA GLU A 114 -8.31 5.30 17.24
C GLU A 114 -7.89 5.33 15.76
N LEU A 115 -6.61 5.08 15.47
CA LEU A 115 -6.12 4.97 14.09
C LEU A 115 -6.73 3.74 13.41
N ILE A 116 -6.82 2.60 14.10
CA ILE A 116 -7.46 1.38 13.58
C ILE A 116 -8.91 1.66 13.21
N ALA A 117 -9.68 2.31 14.09
CA ALA A 117 -11.06 2.68 13.82
C ALA A 117 -11.20 3.63 12.61
N LYS A 118 -10.31 4.64 12.49
CA LYS A 118 -10.28 5.54 11.33
C LYS A 118 -9.93 4.81 10.03
N ILE A 119 -8.98 3.88 10.07
CA ILE A 119 -8.57 3.05 8.92
C ILE A 119 -9.74 2.19 8.46
N ASP A 120 -10.40 1.49 9.38
CA ASP A 120 -11.52 0.61 9.05
C ASP A 120 -12.66 1.41 8.40
N LYS A 121 -13.00 2.57 8.98
CA LYS A 121 -13.98 3.48 8.38
C LYS A 121 -13.56 3.93 6.98
N ALA A 122 -12.35 4.44 6.83
CA ALA A 122 -11.86 4.96 5.54
C ALA A 122 -11.79 3.85 4.47
N ALA A 123 -11.54 2.60 4.86
CA ALA A 123 -11.54 1.46 3.95
C ALA A 123 -12.95 1.15 3.44
N HIS A 124 -13.94 1.13 4.33
CA HIS A 124 -15.34 0.92 3.94
C HIS A 124 -15.92 2.10 3.14
N ASP A 125 -15.43 3.32 3.34
CA ASP A 125 -15.82 4.51 2.58
C ASP A 125 -15.08 4.66 1.24
N TYR A 126 -14.20 3.70 0.86
CA TYR A 126 -13.36 3.84 -0.32
C TYR A 126 -14.19 3.88 -1.62
N PRO A 127 -14.17 4.99 -2.39
CA PRO A 127 -15.10 5.20 -3.50
C PRO A 127 -14.83 4.31 -4.71
N TYR A 128 -13.65 3.69 -4.79
CA TYR A 128 -13.23 2.86 -5.92
C TYR A 128 -13.20 1.37 -5.58
N ALA A 129 -13.94 0.92 -4.57
CA ALA A 129 -13.93 -0.48 -4.16
C ALA A 129 -14.31 -1.45 -5.29
N ASN A 130 -15.14 -1.04 -6.24
CA ASN A 130 -15.60 -1.86 -7.37
C ASN A 130 -14.86 -1.60 -8.70
N THR A 131 -13.82 -0.76 -8.71
CA THR A 131 -13.11 -0.34 -9.92
C THR A 131 -11.60 -0.51 -9.74
N TYR A 132 -10.91 -0.93 -10.80
CA TYR A 132 -9.45 -1.04 -10.79
C TYR A 132 -8.86 -0.64 -12.13
N THR A 133 -7.88 0.26 -12.08
CA THR A 133 -7.09 0.67 -13.23
C THR A 133 -5.62 0.70 -12.82
N LEU A 134 -4.80 -0.13 -13.49
CA LEU A 134 -3.39 -0.30 -13.14
C LEU A 134 -2.62 1.03 -13.16
N TRP A 135 -2.83 1.84 -14.20
CA TRP A 135 -2.25 3.17 -14.39
C TRP A 135 -3.24 4.05 -15.15
N PRO A 136 -3.46 5.32 -14.74
CA PRO A 136 -2.82 6.01 -13.60
C PRO A 136 -3.44 5.66 -12.23
N GLY A 137 -4.57 4.96 -12.19
CA GLY A 137 -5.33 4.66 -10.99
C GLY A 137 -6.84 4.68 -11.30
N PRO A 138 -7.72 4.25 -10.38
CA PRO A 138 -7.43 3.84 -9.01
C PRO A 138 -6.88 2.39 -8.90
N ASN A 139 -5.91 2.18 -8.00
CA ASN A 139 -5.30 0.86 -7.72
C ASN A 139 -4.97 0.69 -6.21
N SER A 140 -4.13 -0.27 -5.82
CA SER A 140 -3.73 -0.47 -4.42
C SER A 140 -2.95 0.70 -3.82
N ASN A 141 -2.09 1.34 -4.60
CA ASN A 141 -1.36 2.55 -4.16
C ASN A 141 -2.32 3.73 -3.98
N THR A 142 -3.34 3.87 -4.84
CA THR A 142 -4.43 4.84 -4.64
C THR A 142 -5.19 4.59 -3.35
N PHE A 143 -5.50 3.34 -3.05
CA PHE A 143 -6.19 2.96 -1.81
C PHE A 143 -5.37 3.27 -0.57
N THR A 144 -4.09 2.87 -0.53
CA THR A 144 -3.24 3.17 0.63
C THR A 144 -3.08 4.68 0.81
N ALA A 145 -2.96 5.44 -0.27
CA ALA A 145 -2.89 6.90 -0.21
C ALA A 145 -4.25 7.53 0.20
N TRP A 146 -5.39 6.93 -0.13
CA TRP A 146 -6.70 7.34 0.36
C TRP A 146 -6.80 7.18 1.89
N ILE A 147 -6.37 6.03 2.42
CA ILE A 147 -6.35 5.80 3.87
C ILE A 147 -5.37 6.75 4.56
N ALA A 148 -4.17 6.93 4.02
CA ALA A 148 -3.18 7.84 4.60
C ALA A 148 -3.66 9.30 4.62
N ARG A 149 -4.43 9.74 3.61
CA ARG A 149 -5.09 11.06 3.65
C ARG A 149 -6.18 11.16 4.72
N ALA A 150 -6.94 10.10 4.95
CA ALA A 150 -7.96 10.07 6.00
C ALA A 150 -7.37 9.94 7.41
N VAL A 151 -6.15 9.41 7.53
CA VAL A 151 -5.45 9.14 8.80
C VAL A 151 -4.02 9.70 8.76
N PRO A 152 -3.84 11.04 8.70
CA PRO A 152 -2.54 11.69 8.57
C PRO A 152 -1.57 11.39 9.72
N GLU A 153 -2.07 10.94 10.87
CA GLU A 153 -1.29 10.51 12.03
C GLU A 153 -0.41 9.29 11.73
N LEU A 154 -0.74 8.51 10.69
CA LEU A 154 0.11 7.43 10.20
C LEU A 154 1.46 7.95 9.69
N ARG A 155 1.49 9.20 9.17
CA ARG A 155 2.66 9.83 8.56
C ARG A 155 3.33 8.92 7.53
N VAL A 156 2.56 8.24 6.70
CA VAL A 156 3.11 7.30 5.72
C VAL A 156 3.72 8.07 4.56
N ASP A 157 4.99 7.78 4.27
CA ASP A 157 5.68 8.27 3.09
C ASP A 157 5.79 7.14 2.06
N LEU A 158 4.82 7.07 1.15
CA LEU A 158 4.79 6.04 0.10
C LEU A 158 5.95 6.24 -0.89
N PRO A 159 6.60 5.15 -1.34
CA PRO A 159 7.76 5.27 -2.23
C PRO A 159 7.38 5.85 -3.60
N PRO A 160 8.34 6.43 -4.35
CA PRO A 160 8.09 6.91 -5.71
C PRO A 160 7.65 5.80 -6.69
N THR A 161 7.84 4.54 -6.31
CA THR A 161 7.40 3.34 -7.03
C THR A 161 5.95 2.95 -6.72
N ALA A 162 5.27 3.63 -5.79
CA ALA A 162 3.84 3.44 -5.54
C ALA A 162 3.00 4.18 -6.60
N ILE A 163 3.16 3.77 -7.86
CA ILE A 163 2.47 4.36 -9.01
C ILE A 163 0.95 4.30 -8.80
N GLY A 164 0.32 5.48 -8.86
CA GLY A 164 -1.10 5.68 -8.61
C GLY A 164 -1.45 6.26 -7.23
N LYS A 165 -0.47 6.46 -6.34
CA LYS A 165 -0.66 7.18 -5.05
C LYS A 165 -1.16 8.62 -5.22
N ASP A 166 -0.88 9.22 -6.38
CA ASP A 166 -1.23 10.59 -6.72
C ASP A 166 -2.59 10.71 -7.42
N PHE A 167 -3.25 9.59 -7.74
CA PHE A 167 -4.58 9.62 -8.33
C PHE A 167 -5.63 10.00 -7.26
N ILE A 168 -6.32 11.13 -7.45
CA ILE A 168 -7.39 11.60 -6.55
C ILE A 168 -8.76 11.67 -7.23
N GLY A 169 -8.89 11.02 -8.39
CA GLY A 169 -10.04 11.14 -9.30
C GLY A 169 -9.68 11.89 -10.59
N ALA A 170 -10.40 11.61 -11.67
CA ALA A 170 -10.09 12.18 -12.99
C ALA A 170 -10.35 13.69 -13.10
N THR A 171 -11.25 14.22 -12.26
CA THR A 171 -11.70 15.64 -12.28
C THR A 171 -11.27 16.43 -11.05
N ASN A 172 -10.58 15.80 -10.11
CA ASN A 172 -10.07 16.45 -8.90
C ASN A 172 -8.62 16.83 -9.13
N PHE A 173 -8.28 18.09 -8.85
CA PHE A 173 -6.95 18.62 -9.16
C PHE A 173 -6.11 18.96 -7.94
N VAL A 174 -6.73 19.17 -6.79
CA VAL A 174 -6.06 19.62 -5.56
C VAL A 174 -6.50 18.75 -4.39
N SER A 175 -5.55 18.38 -3.53
CA SER A 175 -5.79 17.68 -2.28
C SER A 175 -4.63 17.90 -1.31
N THR A 176 -4.68 17.26 -0.16
CA THR A 176 -3.48 17.02 0.65
C THR A 176 -2.56 16.03 -0.05
N ALA A 177 -1.27 16.04 0.30
CA ALA A 177 -0.32 15.04 -0.17
C ALA A 177 -0.77 13.61 0.18
N PRO A 178 -0.20 12.56 -0.46
CA PRO A 178 -0.49 11.16 -0.14
C PRO A 178 -0.43 10.83 1.35
N SER A 179 0.48 11.42 2.11
CA SER A 179 0.56 11.26 3.57
C SER A 179 -0.58 11.88 4.39
N GLY A 180 -1.46 12.67 3.76
CA GLY A 180 -2.49 13.46 4.44
C GLY A 180 -2.03 14.81 4.98
N THR A 181 -0.76 15.19 4.80
CA THR A 181 -0.22 16.48 5.25
C THR A 181 0.37 17.28 4.09
N GLY A 182 0.34 18.62 4.15
CA GLY A 182 0.83 19.47 3.08
C GLY A 182 -0.12 19.55 1.88
N PHE A 183 0.44 19.77 0.69
CA PHE A 183 -0.29 20.13 -0.52
C PHE A 183 0.04 19.21 -1.69
N GLN A 184 -0.98 18.90 -2.49
CA GLN A 184 -0.86 18.22 -3.77
C GLN A 184 -1.66 18.96 -4.84
N PHE A 185 -1.04 19.16 -6.00
CA PHE A 185 -1.72 19.40 -7.26
C PHE A 185 -1.49 18.21 -8.19
N THR A 186 -2.52 17.73 -8.88
CA THR A 186 -2.39 16.63 -9.85
C THR A 186 -3.43 16.73 -10.96
N VAL A 187 -3.09 16.19 -12.14
CA VAL A 187 -3.99 15.99 -13.27
C VAL A 187 -4.13 14.49 -13.48
N ALA A 188 -5.24 13.92 -13.02
CA ALA A 188 -5.58 12.50 -13.14
C ALA A 188 -4.47 11.51 -12.67
N GLY A 189 -3.59 11.92 -11.75
CA GLY A 189 -2.44 11.11 -11.32
C GLY A 189 -1.29 11.00 -12.33
N LEU A 190 -1.37 11.72 -13.46
CA LEU A 190 -0.38 11.70 -14.54
C LEU A 190 0.62 12.84 -14.44
N PHE A 191 0.20 14.02 -14.03
CA PHE A 191 1.09 15.16 -13.85
C PHE A 191 0.79 15.79 -12.51
N GLY A 192 1.79 16.30 -11.80
CA GLY A 192 1.51 16.93 -10.53
C GLY A 192 2.73 17.31 -9.73
N VAL A 193 2.48 18.05 -8.66
CA VAL A 193 3.47 18.41 -7.65
C VAL A 193 2.93 18.12 -6.26
N VAL A 194 3.81 17.69 -5.37
CA VAL A 194 3.54 17.46 -3.95
C VAL A 194 4.56 18.25 -3.15
N ALA A 195 4.11 18.90 -2.08
CA ALA A 195 4.96 19.54 -1.08
C ALA A 195 4.40 19.24 0.32
N SER A 196 5.15 18.51 1.12
CA SER A 196 4.71 18.02 2.42
C SER A 196 5.89 17.84 3.38
N PRO A 197 5.70 18.04 4.70
CA PRO A 197 6.71 17.71 5.69
C PRO A 197 6.99 16.19 5.79
N VAL A 198 6.06 15.34 5.36
CA VAL A 198 6.20 13.88 5.36
C VAL A 198 6.71 13.37 4.02
N ASP A 199 6.10 13.80 2.91
CA ASP A 199 6.46 13.33 1.56
C ASP A 199 7.68 14.09 0.99
N GLY A 200 8.02 15.27 1.52
CA GLY A 200 8.99 16.17 0.90
C GLY A 200 8.41 16.88 -0.33
N PHE A 201 9.27 17.20 -1.29
CA PHE A 201 8.87 17.75 -2.58
C PHE A 201 8.91 16.65 -3.64
N GLU A 202 7.83 16.49 -4.41
CA GLU A 202 7.77 15.55 -5.53
C GLU A 202 7.17 16.18 -6.78
N LEU A 203 7.69 15.78 -7.94
CA LEU A 203 7.20 16.06 -9.26
C LEU A 203 6.78 14.74 -9.91
N ASN A 204 5.50 14.63 -10.27
CA ASN A 204 4.96 13.50 -10.99
C ASN A 204 4.88 13.83 -12.48
N LEU A 205 5.53 13.01 -13.32
CA LEU A 205 5.46 13.06 -14.78
C LEU A 205 5.08 11.69 -15.33
N LEU A 206 3.90 11.59 -15.94
CA LEU A 206 3.29 10.36 -16.45
C LEU A 206 3.22 9.21 -15.41
N GLY A 207 3.03 9.54 -14.13
CA GLY A 207 3.00 8.58 -13.02
C GLY A 207 4.39 8.26 -12.44
N LEU A 208 5.47 8.79 -13.02
CA LEU A 208 6.83 8.66 -12.49
C LEU A 208 7.10 9.79 -11.52
N ASN A 209 7.37 9.44 -10.26
CA ASN A 209 7.62 10.39 -9.19
C ASN A 209 9.11 10.64 -8.99
N PHE A 210 9.51 11.89 -9.16
CA PHE A 210 10.85 12.40 -8.83
C PHE A 210 10.71 13.28 -7.61
N GLY A 211 11.51 13.06 -6.57
CA GLY A 211 11.37 13.85 -5.36
C GLY A 211 12.62 13.96 -4.51
N ALA A 212 12.52 14.81 -3.51
CA ALA A 212 13.54 15.03 -2.51
C ALA A 212 12.88 15.30 -1.16
N SER A 213 13.48 14.76 -0.11
CA SER A 213 13.04 14.93 1.27
C SER A 213 14.27 14.96 2.19
N GLY A 214 14.07 15.24 3.48
CA GLY A 214 15.18 15.23 4.45
C GLY A 214 15.93 13.89 4.56
N SER A 215 15.29 12.78 4.15
CA SER A 215 15.88 11.44 4.16
C SER A 215 16.53 11.03 2.82
N GLY A 216 16.47 11.86 1.77
CA GLY A 216 17.16 11.60 0.51
C GLY A 216 16.34 11.86 -0.75
N LEU A 217 16.86 11.36 -1.87
CA LEU A 217 16.25 11.47 -3.19
C LEU A 217 15.24 10.34 -3.42
N LYS A 218 14.18 10.64 -4.14
CA LYS A 218 13.15 9.69 -4.57
C LYS A 218 13.19 9.60 -6.07
N LEU A 219 13.50 8.42 -6.58
CA LEU A 219 13.66 8.18 -8.01
C LEU A 219 12.65 7.13 -8.47
N PRO A 220 12.02 7.33 -9.64
CA PRO A 220 11.15 6.30 -10.20
C PRO A 220 11.96 5.03 -10.47
N MET A 221 11.29 3.89 -10.39
CA MET A 221 11.86 2.54 -10.53
C MET A 221 12.85 2.12 -9.43
N VAL A 222 13.75 3.00 -9.01
CA VAL A 222 14.79 2.72 -8.00
C VAL A 222 14.21 2.74 -6.58
N GLY A 223 13.32 3.68 -6.28
CA GLY A 223 12.87 3.93 -4.91
C GLY A 223 13.63 5.10 -4.27
N ARG A 224 13.81 5.04 -2.95
CA ARG A 224 14.58 6.06 -2.23
C ARG A 224 16.06 5.76 -2.29
N VAL A 225 16.86 6.79 -2.56
CA VAL A 225 18.31 6.80 -2.43
C VAL A 225 18.67 7.75 -1.29
N GLY A 226 19.05 7.18 -0.14
CA GLY A 226 19.30 7.92 1.08
C GLY A 226 19.06 7.08 2.33
N LEU A 227 18.71 7.73 3.43
CA LEU A 227 18.41 7.07 4.70
C LEU A 227 17.08 6.30 4.62
N PRO A 228 16.97 5.13 5.29
CA PRO A 228 15.68 4.49 5.51
C PRO A 228 14.69 5.47 6.15
N HIS A 229 13.43 5.42 5.71
CA HIS A 229 12.41 6.34 6.17
C HIS A 229 11.16 5.56 6.55
N VAL A 230 11.14 5.07 7.79
CA VAL A 230 9.97 4.45 8.42
C VAL A 230 9.62 5.29 9.64
N PHE A 231 8.38 5.77 9.71
CA PHE A 231 7.92 6.54 10.87
C PHE A 231 7.46 5.61 11.99
N GLU A 232 8.41 5.21 12.83
CA GLU A 232 8.11 4.58 14.10
C GLU A 232 7.57 5.65 15.07
N ALA A 233 6.34 5.48 15.55
CA ALA A 233 5.95 6.16 16.78
C ALA A 233 6.49 5.33 17.94
N ALA A 234 7.54 5.81 18.59
CA ALA A 234 7.99 5.22 19.85
C ALA A 234 6.80 5.22 20.82
N ALA A 235 6.54 4.08 21.45
CA ALA A 235 5.67 4.03 22.61
C ALA A 235 6.10 5.14 23.57
N ALA A 236 5.22 6.10 23.85
CA ALA A 236 5.46 7.04 24.92
C ALA A 236 5.66 6.20 26.18
N LYS A 237 6.91 6.11 26.65
CA LYS A 237 7.17 5.53 27.96
C LYS A 237 6.59 6.50 28.98
N GLN A 238 5.76 5.92 29.86
CA GLN A 238 5.16 6.44 31.10
C GLN A 238 3.72 6.89 30.98
#